data_AF-A0A5P9ITN1-F1
#
_entry.id   AF-A0A5P9ITN1-F1
#
_cell.length_a   1.000
_cell.length_b   1.000
_cell.length_c   1.000
_cell.angle_alpha   90.00
_cell.angle_beta   90.00
_cell.angle_gamma   90.00
#
_symmetry.space_group_name_H-M   'P 1'
#
loop_
_entity.id
_entity.type
_entity.pdbx_description
1 polymer ?
#
loop_
_entity_poly.entity_id
_entity_poly.type
_entity_poly.pdbx_seq_one_letter_code
_entity_poly.pdbx_strand_id
1 'polypeptide(L)'
;MQLLDRHVQRDLLNTLGERYPNPVTDLFDPVDLECPASVNLHYLEEHGLVTLERVERARHPSQHRPGIARWHGPTLKGSATITAAGMDFLSDDGGLSAILGTVTVRLHADSIRDLIETRIIASDQVPEDEKPGLIAALKGMREEGLKQLTTRLITYGLDQGAASSQQLIQWLTTS
;
A
#
# COMPACT_ATOMS: atom_id res chain seq x y z
N MET A 1 -17.66 7.31 20.45
CA MET A 1 -16.20 7.38 20.64
C MET A 1 -15.53 7.23 19.29
N GLN A 2 -14.99 8.31 18.72
CA GLN A 2 -14.00 8.18 17.64
C GLN A 2 -12.70 8.77 18.20
N LEU A 3 -11.99 7.98 19.00
CA LEU A 3 -10.64 8.33 19.46
C LEU A 3 -9.62 8.19 18.31
N LEU A 4 -10.00 7.49 17.24
CA LEU A 4 -9.27 7.48 15.97
C LEU A 4 -9.56 8.76 15.19
N ASP A 5 -8.51 9.52 14.94
CA ASP A 5 -8.60 10.82 14.28
C ASP A 5 -7.45 10.98 13.28
N ARG A 6 -7.79 11.34 12.04
CA ARG A 6 -6.81 11.46 10.94
C ARG A 6 -5.86 12.64 11.12
N HIS A 7 -6.32 13.73 11.72
CA HIS A 7 -5.47 14.88 12.03
C HIS A 7 -4.45 14.50 13.11
N VAL A 8 -4.91 13.84 14.18
CA VAL A 8 -4.02 13.36 15.26
C VAL A 8 -2.98 12.37 14.73
N GLN A 9 -3.39 11.42 13.88
CA GLN A 9 -2.48 10.47 13.24
C GLN A 9 -1.38 11.18 12.44
N ARG A 10 -1.76 12.18 11.64
CA ARG A 10 -0.82 12.93 10.81
C ARG A 10 0.14 13.77 11.67
N ASP A 11 -0.34 14.40 12.73
CA ASP A 11 0.51 15.16 13.67
C ASP A 11 1.52 14.26 14.38
N LEU A 12 1.09 13.08 14.84
CA LEU A 12 1.97 12.07 15.44
C LEU A 12 3.03 11.60 14.45
N LEU A 13 2.65 11.26 13.21
CA LEU A 13 3.59 10.85 12.18
C LEU A 13 4.61 11.95 11.85
N ASN A 14 4.16 13.20 11.70
CA ASN A 14 5.07 14.34 11.47
C ASN A 14 6.07 14.50 12.61
N THR A 15 5.60 14.42 13.86
CA THR A 15 6.45 14.56 15.04
C THR A 15 7.52 13.45 15.11
N LEU A 16 7.13 12.21 14.77
CA LEU A 16 8.07 11.08 14.69
C LEU A 16 9.02 11.21 13.49
N GLY A 17 8.53 11.71 12.35
CA GLY A 17 9.30 11.97 11.13
C GLY A 17 10.44 12.96 11.34
N GLU A 18 10.20 14.06 12.06
CA GLU A 18 11.22 15.05 12.41
C GLU A 18 12.37 14.48 13.26
N ARG A 19 12.14 13.35 13.93
CA ARG A 19 13.09 12.73 14.87
C ARG A 19 13.73 11.47 14.32
N TYR A 20 13.24 10.94 13.20
CA TYR A 20 13.75 9.73 12.57
C TYR A 20 15.29 9.81 12.34
N PRO A 21 16.05 8.74 12.63
CA PRO A 21 15.63 7.41 13.10
C PRO A 21 15.52 7.27 14.62
N ASN A 22 15.58 8.37 15.38
CA ASN A 22 15.60 8.29 16.85
C ASN A 22 14.20 8.08 17.43
N PRO A 23 14.06 7.20 18.45
CA PRO A 23 12.79 6.98 19.14
C PRO A 23 12.37 8.21 19.96
N VAL A 24 11.06 8.47 19.98
CA VAL A 24 10.43 9.53 20.78
C VAL A 24 9.75 8.89 21.99
N THR A 25 10.16 9.28 23.21
CA THR A 25 9.77 8.57 24.45
C THR A 25 8.63 9.23 25.22
N ASP A 26 8.22 10.42 24.81
CA ASP A 26 7.24 11.29 25.44
C ASP A 26 5.86 11.25 24.76
N LEU A 27 5.76 10.61 23.60
CA LEU A 27 4.51 10.45 22.85
C LEU A 27 3.72 9.18 23.22
N PHE A 28 4.40 8.18 23.80
CA PHE A 28 3.80 6.88 24.08
C PHE A 28 3.92 6.52 25.56
N ASP A 29 2.78 6.47 26.24
CA ASP A 29 2.66 5.89 27.56
C ASP A 29 2.17 4.43 27.43
N PRO A 30 2.99 3.43 27.82
CA PRO A 30 2.59 2.03 27.73
C PRO A 30 1.55 1.62 28.79
N VAL A 31 1.24 2.49 29.75
CA VAL A 31 0.25 2.25 30.82
C VAL A 31 -1.09 2.88 30.48
N ASP A 32 -1.09 4.04 29.81
CA ASP A 32 -2.31 4.72 29.36
C ASP A 32 -2.66 4.33 27.92
N LEU A 33 -3.53 3.32 27.79
CA LEU A 33 -4.02 2.83 26.50
C LEU A 33 -5.29 3.54 26.01
N GLU A 34 -5.89 4.41 26.83
CA GLU A 34 -7.17 5.04 26.53
C GLU A 34 -7.01 6.47 25.99
N CYS A 35 -5.85 7.09 26.18
CA CYS A 35 -5.61 8.43 25.65
C CYS A 35 -5.61 8.45 24.11
N PRO A 36 -6.04 9.56 23.48
CA PRO A 36 -6.11 9.67 22.02
C PRO A 36 -4.76 9.37 21.32
N ALA A 37 -3.65 9.79 21.91
CA ALA A 37 -2.32 9.51 21.36
C ALA A 37 -2.03 8.00 21.34
N SER A 38 -2.30 7.30 22.44
CA SER A 38 -2.08 5.86 22.55
C SER A 38 -2.96 5.07 21.59
N VAL A 39 -4.25 5.41 21.49
CA VAL A 39 -5.17 4.76 20.54
C VAL A 39 -4.71 4.93 19.09
N ASN A 40 -4.31 6.15 18.68
CA ASN A 40 -3.83 6.39 17.33
C ASN A 40 -2.46 5.76 17.06
N LEU A 41 -1.54 5.77 18.02
CA LEU A 41 -0.23 5.12 17.87
C LEU A 41 -0.34 3.61 17.71
N HIS A 42 -1.22 2.95 18.46
CA HIS A 42 -1.48 1.50 18.27
C HIS A 42 -2.09 1.23 16.89
N TYR A 43 -3.04 2.05 16.45
CA TYR A 43 -3.60 1.91 15.11
C TYR A 43 -2.54 2.11 14.02
N LEU A 44 -1.64 3.08 14.17
CA LEU A 44 -0.52 3.30 13.25
C LEU A 44 0.48 2.13 13.28
N GLU A 45 0.70 1.51 14.45
CA GLU A 45 1.53 0.31 14.62
C GLU A 45 0.93 -0.90 13.89
N GLU A 46 -0.38 -1.11 13.95
CA GLU A 46 -1.10 -2.17 13.22
C GLU A 46 -0.97 -2.06 11.70
N HIS A 47 -0.87 -0.83 11.18
CA HIS A 47 -0.62 -0.56 9.75
C HIS A 47 0.88 -0.51 9.41
N GLY A 48 1.75 -0.79 10.37
CA GLY A 48 3.21 -0.81 10.16
C GLY A 48 3.82 0.57 9.89
N LEU A 49 3.11 1.67 10.19
CA LEU A 49 3.57 3.04 9.97
C LEU A 49 4.49 3.52 11.11
N VAL A 50 4.35 2.95 12.31
CA VAL A 50 5.22 3.19 13.47
C VAL A 50 5.55 1.89 14.18
N THR A 51 6.61 1.89 14.99
CA THR A 51 6.98 0.81 15.90
C THR A 51 6.91 1.32 17.33
N LEU A 52 6.23 0.60 18.24
CA LEU A 52 6.17 0.92 19.66
C LEU A 52 7.06 -0.02 20.48
N GLU A 53 8.04 0.54 21.17
CA GLU A 53 8.87 -0.19 22.13
C GLU A 53 8.31 -0.03 23.53
N ARG A 54 8.25 -1.13 24.28
CA ARG A 54 7.77 -1.19 25.67
C ARG A 54 8.88 -1.81 26.51
N VAL A 55 9.68 -0.97 27.17
CA VAL A 55 10.85 -1.42 27.95
C VAL A 55 10.54 -1.41 29.43
N GLU A 56 10.64 -2.58 30.06
CA GLU A 56 10.72 -2.71 31.50
C GLU A 56 12.14 -2.32 31.96
N ARG A 57 12.27 -1.22 32.70
CA ARG A 57 13.54 -0.92 33.37
C ARG A 57 13.62 -1.66 34.71
N ALA A 58 14.54 -2.61 34.80
CA ALA A 58 15.00 -3.15 36.07
C ALA A 58 15.63 -2.01 36.91
N ARG A 59 15.36 -2.02 38.23
CA ARG A 59 15.81 -0.97 39.16
C ARG A 59 17.31 -0.75 39.08
N HIS A 60 17.76 0.49 38.98
CA HIS A 60 19.00 0.89 39.64
C HIS A 60 18.66 1.13 41.12
N PRO A 61 19.38 0.54 42.08
CA PRO A 61 19.22 0.90 43.48
C PRO A 61 19.59 2.38 43.64
N SER A 62 18.58 3.24 43.79
CA SER A 62 18.81 4.61 44.23
C SER A 62 19.50 4.53 45.58
N GLN A 63 20.68 5.15 45.73
CA GLN A 63 21.35 5.27 47.02
C GLN A 63 20.34 5.83 48.04
N HIS A 64 19.92 4.96 48.96
CA HIS A 64 18.86 5.25 49.90
C HIS A 64 19.30 6.37 50.85
N ARG A 65 18.58 7.49 50.85
CA ARG A 65 18.48 8.33 52.06
C ARG A 65 17.57 7.57 53.04
N PRO A 66 18.03 7.21 54.26
CA PRO A 66 17.20 6.53 55.24
C PRO A 66 16.01 7.42 55.63
N GLY A 67 14.79 6.88 55.61
CA GLY A 67 13.61 7.52 56.20
C GLY A 67 12.45 7.86 55.26
N ILE A 68 12.60 7.72 53.93
CA ILE A 68 11.46 7.86 52.99
C ILE A 68 11.49 6.70 51.99
N ALA A 69 10.87 5.58 52.35
CA ALA A 69 10.61 4.50 51.39
C ALA A 69 9.42 4.90 50.50
N ARG A 70 9.65 5.69 49.45
CA ARG A 70 8.67 5.77 48.36
C ARG A 70 8.79 4.50 47.53
N TRP A 71 7.80 3.62 47.66
CA TRP A 71 7.57 2.53 46.74
C TRP A 71 7.16 3.11 45.39
N HIS A 72 8.12 3.28 44.49
CA HIS A 72 7.83 3.36 43.07
C HIS A 72 7.94 1.95 42.50
N GLY A 73 6.86 1.43 41.93
CA GLY A 73 6.84 0.17 41.20
C GLY A 73 7.74 0.22 39.96
N PRO A 74 7.86 -0.89 39.18
CA PRO A 74 8.55 -0.85 37.90
C PRO A 74 7.95 0.25 37.02
N THR A 75 8.80 1.13 36.47
CA THR A 75 8.39 2.14 35.50
C THR A 75 8.50 1.53 34.11
N LEU A 76 7.36 1.22 33.50
CA LEU A 76 7.30 0.92 32.07
C LEU A 76 7.62 2.21 31.31
N LYS A 77 8.57 2.15 30.38
CA LYS A 77 8.87 3.28 29.49
C LYS A 77 8.52 2.88 28.05
N GLY A 78 7.66 3.68 27.43
CA GLY A 78 7.30 3.54 26.02
C GLY A 78 8.20 4.41 25.14
N SER A 79 8.38 3.99 23.89
CA SER A 79 8.80 4.88 22.82
C SER A 79 8.16 4.51 21.50
N ALA A 80 8.01 5.50 20.63
CA ALA A 80 7.51 5.33 19.27
C ALA A 80 8.59 5.78 18.26
N THR A 81 8.67 5.06 17.14
CA THR A 81 9.55 5.39 16.01
C THR A 81 8.78 5.22 14.72
N ILE A 82 8.84 6.19 13.80
CA ILE A 82 8.22 6.05 12.47
C ILE A 82 9.00 5.04 11.61
N THR A 83 8.29 4.24 10.82
CA THR A 83 8.90 3.27 9.91
C THR A 83 9.15 3.90 8.53
N ALA A 84 9.83 3.17 7.64
CA ALA A 84 9.93 3.57 6.23
C ALA A 84 8.54 3.71 5.57
N ALA A 85 7.59 2.82 5.90
CA ALA A 85 6.22 2.91 5.40
C ALA A 85 5.49 4.15 5.96
N GLY A 86 5.73 4.51 7.22
CA GLY A 86 5.21 5.75 7.81
C GLY A 86 5.78 7.01 7.15
N MET A 87 7.08 7.01 6.84
CA MET A 87 7.72 8.09 6.10
C MET A 87 7.17 8.20 4.67
N ASP A 88 7.02 7.08 3.97
CA ASP A 88 6.43 7.04 2.63
C ASP A 88 4.96 7.51 2.63
N PHE A 89 4.21 7.20 3.68
CA PHE A 89 2.84 7.69 3.85
C PHE A 89 2.75 9.22 3.99
N LEU A 90 3.79 9.88 4.51
CA LEU A 90 3.84 11.35 4.61
C LEU A 90 4.24 12.03 3.29
N SER A 91 4.84 11.29 2.36
CA SER A 91 5.35 11.84 1.10
C SER A 91 4.24 12.06 0.07
N ASP A 92 4.24 13.23 -0.56
CA ASP A 92 3.23 13.61 -1.57
C ASP A 92 3.31 12.77 -2.87
N ASP A 93 4.42 12.06 -3.08
CA ASP A 93 4.68 11.19 -4.24
C ASP A 93 4.44 9.69 -3.95
N GLY A 94 3.93 9.34 -2.76
CA GLY A 94 3.75 7.95 -2.32
C GLY A 94 5.05 7.26 -1.86
N GLY A 95 6.16 8.01 -1.78
CA GLY A 95 7.42 7.56 -1.19
C GLY A 95 8.15 6.47 -1.96
N LEU A 96 9.19 5.93 -1.33
CA LEU A 96 10.06 4.91 -1.93
C LEU A 96 9.29 3.60 -2.24
N SER A 97 8.25 3.30 -1.46
CA SER A 97 7.33 2.19 -1.72
C SER A 97 6.59 2.31 -3.05
N ALA A 98 6.26 3.53 -3.52
CA ALA A 98 5.67 3.71 -4.85
C ALA A 98 6.68 3.48 -5.98
N ILE A 99 7.96 3.81 -5.74
CA ILE A 99 9.05 3.63 -6.71
C ILE A 99 9.48 2.16 -6.81
N LEU A 100 9.57 1.47 -5.67
CA LEU A 100 10.00 0.07 -5.59
C LEU A 100 8.84 -0.94 -5.74
N GLY A 101 7.62 -0.52 -5.40
CA GLY A 101 6.38 -1.29 -5.50
C GLY A 101 5.76 -1.22 -6.90
N THR A 102 6.57 -1.42 -7.95
CA THR A 102 6.03 -1.55 -9.31
C THR A 102 5.08 -2.74 -9.32
N VAL A 103 3.77 -2.48 -9.37
CA VAL A 103 2.76 -3.51 -9.59
C VAL A 103 3.01 -4.07 -10.98
N THR A 104 3.70 -5.20 -11.06
CA THR A 104 3.77 -5.95 -12.30
C THR A 104 2.36 -6.49 -12.53
N VAL A 105 1.57 -5.80 -13.33
CA VAL A 105 0.32 -6.35 -13.86
C VAL A 105 0.71 -7.55 -14.73
N ARG A 106 0.76 -8.73 -14.12
CA ARG A 106 0.90 -9.98 -14.86
C ARG A 106 -0.44 -10.23 -15.53
N LEU A 107 -0.52 -9.83 -16.80
CA LEU A 107 -1.64 -10.26 -17.64
C LEU A 107 -1.55 -11.78 -17.76
N HIS A 108 -2.44 -12.48 -17.05
CA HIS A 108 -2.57 -13.92 -17.17
C HIS A 108 -2.99 -14.26 -18.60
N ALA A 109 -2.34 -15.27 -19.20
CA ALA A 109 -2.64 -15.69 -20.57
C ALA A 109 -4.13 -16.02 -20.74
N ASP A 110 -4.76 -16.63 -19.74
CA ASP A 110 -6.18 -16.96 -19.77
C ASP A 110 -7.06 -15.71 -19.78
N SER A 111 -6.73 -14.69 -18.99
CA SER A 111 -7.47 -13.40 -19.02
C SER A 111 -7.36 -12.71 -20.39
N ILE A 112 -6.21 -12.79 -21.05
CA ILE A 112 -6.06 -12.26 -22.42
C ILE A 112 -6.93 -13.06 -23.40
N ARG A 113 -6.98 -14.39 -23.28
CA ARG A 113 -7.83 -15.23 -24.13
C ARG A 113 -9.30 -14.90 -23.92
N ASP A 114 -9.75 -14.77 -22.68
CA ASP A 114 -11.15 -14.45 -22.36
C ASP A 114 -11.55 -13.10 -22.94
N LEU A 115 -10.67 -12.09 -22.87
CA LEU A 115 -10.91 -10.77 -23.46
C LEU A 115 -11.04 -10.84 -24.99
N ILE A 116 -10.13 -11.58 -25.65
CA ILE A 116 -10.16 -11.72 -27.11
C ILE A 116 -11.38 -12.55 -27.54
N GLU A 117 -11.71 -13.64 -26.83
CA GLU A 117 -12.89 -14.48 -27.08
C GLU A 117 -14.18 -13.66 -26.95
N THR A 118 -14.31 -12.89 -25.87
CA THR A 118 -15.45 -11.98 -25.66
C THR A 118 -15.57 -10.99 -26.81
N ARG A 119 -14.45 -10.45 -27.30
CA ARG A 119 -14.47 -9.50 -28.41
C ARG A 119 -14.82 -10.15 -29.75
N ILE A 120 -14.38 -11.39 -30.00
CA ILE A 120 -14.76 -12.18 -31.19
C ILE A 120 -16.28 -12.44 -31.19
N ILE A 121 -16.82 -12.87 -30.06
CA ILE A 121 -18.26 -13.16 -29.91
C ILE A 121 -19.08 -11.90 -30.16
N ALA A 122 -18.69 -10.78 -29.57
CA ALA A 122 -19.38 -9.50 -29.67
C ALA A 122 -19.13 -8.73 -30.98
N SER A 123 -18.27 -9.23 -31.88
CA SER A 123 -17.97 -8.55 -33.13
C SER A 123 -18.98 -8.92 -34.21
N ASP A 124 -19.63 -7.89 -34.78
CA ASP A 124 -20.49 -8.03 -35.97
C ASP A 124 -19.70 -8.17 -37.28
N GLN A 125 -18.38 -7.93 -37.22
CA GLN A 125 -17.49 -8.03 -38.39
C GLN A 125 -16.99 -9.45 -38.63
N VAL A 126 -17.18 -10.36 -37.66
CA VAL A 126 -16.79 -11.76 -37.77
C VAL A 126 -18.03 -12.58 -38.12
N PRO A 127 -18.04 -13.31 -39.26
CA PRO A 127 -19.15 -14.18 -39.62
C PRO A 127 -19.43 -15.23 -38.53
N GLU A 128 -20.71 -15.50 -38.23
CA GLU A 128 -21.13 -16.43 -37.16
C GLU A 128 -20.57 -17.85 -37.35
N ASP A 129 -20.41 -18.30 -38.61
CA ASP A 129 -19.86 -19.60 -38.96
C ASP A 129 -18.33 -19.69 -38.74
N GLU A 130 -17.62 -18.56 -38.73
CA GLU A 130 -16.17 -18.49 -38.49
C GLU A 130 -15.82 -18.33 -37.00
N LYS A 131 -16.73 -17.80 -36.18
CA LYS A 131 -16.51 -17.57 -34.73
C LYS A 131 -16.02 -18.81 -33.98
N PRO A 132 -16.63 -20.00 -34.12
CA PRO A 132 -16.17 -21.20 -33.42
C PRO A 132 -14.74 -21.61 -33.78
N GLY A 133 -14.36 -21.44 -35.06
CA GLY A 133 -13.01 -21.76 -35.54
C GLY A 133 -11.95 -20.83 -34.96
N LEU A 134 -12.25 -19.53 -34.88
CA LEU A 134 -11.36 -18.54 -34.28
C LEU A 134 -11.17 -18.77 -32.77
N ILE A 135 -12.25 -19.08 -32.05
CA ILE A 135 -12.19 -19.40 -30.62
C ILE A 135 -11.37 -20.68 -30.38
N ALA A 136 -11.57 -21.72 -31.20
CA ALA A 136 -10.80 -22.96 -31.10
C ALA A 136 -9.31 -22.72 -31.37
N ALA A 137 -8.98 -21.93 -32.39
CA ALA A 137 -7.61 -21.53 -32.69
C ALA A 137 -7.00 -20.76 -31.51
N LEU A 138 -7.71 -19.77 -30.97
CA LEU A 138 -7.28 -18.97 -29.81
C LEU A 138 -7.01 -19.85 -28.59
N LYS A 139 -7.88 -20.82 -28.27
CA LYS A 139 -7.70 -21.76 -27.14
C LYS A 139 -6.50 -22.69 -27.35
N GLY A 140 -6.20 -23.06 -28.59
CA GLY A 140 -5.06 -23.90 -28.96
C GLY A 140 -3.70 -23.19 -28.98
N MET A 141 -3.65 -21.86 -28.93
CA MET A 141 -2.38 -21.10 -29.00
C MET A 141 -1.50 -21.35 -27.77
N ARG A 142 -0.17 -21.39 -27.97
CA ARG A 142 0.80 -21.28 -26.88
C ARG A 142 0.96 -19.82 -26.44
N GLU A 143 1.49 -19.59 -25.24
CA GLU A 143 1.67 -18.24 -24.68
C GLU A 143 2.45 -17.29 -25.60
N GLU A 144 3.53 -17.77 -26.23
CA GLU A 144 4.33 -16.95 -27.16
C GLU A 144 3.50 -16.48 -28.37
N GLY A 145 2.65 -17.37 -28.92
CA GLY A 145 1.74 -16.99 -30.00
C GLY A 145 0.68 -15.99 -29.55
N LEU A 146 0.15 -16.18 -28.34
CA LEU A 146 -0.84 -15.26 -27.76
C LEU A 146 -0.24 -13.87 -27.54
N LYS A 147 1.01 -13.79 -27.06
CA LYS A 147 1.74 -12.53 -26.90
C LYS A 147 1.86 -11.79 -28.24
N GLN A 148 2.30 -12.49 -29.29
CA GLN A 148 2.45 -11.91 -30.63
C GLN A 148 1.11 -11.44 -31.20
N LEU A 149 0.04 -12.22 -31.03
CA LEU A 149 -1.31 -11.84 -31.45
C LEU A 149 -1.77 -10.58 -30.71
N THR A 150 -1.61 -10.55 -29.39
CA THR A 150 -2.02 -9.41 -28.55
C THR A 150 -1.29 -8.14 -28.96
N THR A 151 0.03 -8.20 -29.18
CA THR A 151 0.80 -7.06 -29.68
C THR A 151 0.27 -6.57 -31.02
N ARG A 152 0.00 -7.46 -31.97
CA ARG A 152 -0.55 -7.09 -33.28
C ARG A 152 -1.93 -6.45 -33.18
N LEU A 153 -2.81 -6.98 -32.32
CA LEU A 153 -4.15 -6.42 -32.11
C LEU A 153 -4.09 -5.02 -31.51
N ILE A 154 -3.21 -4.79 -30.54
CA ILE A 154 -2.99 -3.47 -29.94
C ILE A 154 -2.44 -2.50 -30.99
N THR A 155 -1.40 -2.89 -31.73
CA THR A 155 -0.83 -2.04 -32.80
C THR A 155 -1.89 -1.69 -33.84
N TYR A 156 -2.62 -2.68 -34.35
CA TYR A 156 -3.69 -2.45 -35.31
C TYR A 156 -4.79 -1.54 -34.73
N GLY A 157 -5.18 -1.74 -33.48
CA GLY A 157 -6.17 -0.91 -32.80
C GLY A 157 -5.72 0.53 -32.58
N LEU A 158 -4.42 0.79 -32.42
CA LEU A 158 -3.87 2.15 -32.31
C LEU A 158 -3.71 2.81 -33.67
N ASP A 159 -3.27 2.05 -34.68
CA ASP A 159 -3.00 2.57 -36.03
C ASP A 159 -4.28 2.80 -36.84
N GLN A 160 -5.28 1.92 -36.66
CA GLN A 160 -6.54 1.92 -37.43
C GLN A 160 -7.77 2.22 -36.58
N GLY A 161 -7.62 2.36 -35.26
CA GLY A 161 -8.74 2.62 -34.37
C GLY A 161 -9.32 4.02 -34.56
N ALA A 162 -10.60 4.16 -34.22
CA ALA A 162 -11.31 5.44 -34.23
C ALA A 162 -10.91 6.38 -33.08
N ALA A 163 -10.01 5.95 -32.19
CA ALA A 163 -9.58 6.72 -31.03
C ALA A 163 -8.52 7.75 -31.44
N SER A 164 -8.85 9.03 -31.29
CA SER A 164 -7.90 10.11 -31.51
C SER A 164 -6.85 10.17 -30.39
N SER A 165 -5.68 10.75 -30.68
CA SER A 165 -4.64 11.02 -29.68
C SER A 165 -5.17 11.82 -28.48
N GLN A 166 -6.15 12.71 -28.69
CA GLN A 166 -6.80 13.50 -27.65
C GLN A 166 -7.67 12.64 -26.71
N GLN A 167 -8.43 11.68 -27.26
CA GLN A 167 -9.21 10.74 -26.44
C GLN A 167 -8.30 9.83 -25.62
N LEU A 168 -7.18 9.39 -26.19
CA LEU A 168 -6.19 8.59 -25.46
C LEU A 168 -5.60 9.37 -24.28
N ILE A 169 -5.22 10.63 -24.51
CA ILE A 169 -4.71 11.50 -23.43
C ILE A 169 -5.76 11.66 -22.33
N GLN A 170 -7.02 11.90 -22.69
CA GLN A 170 -8.09 12.04 -21.71
C GLN A 170 -8.25 10.79 -20.82
N TRP A 171 -8.22 9.59 -21.39
CA TRP A 171 -8.33 8.35 -20.61
C TRP A 171 -7.16 8.19 -19.64
N LEU A 172 -5.96 8.54 -20.08
CA LEU A 172 -4.74 8.43 -19.27
C LEU A 172 -4.65 9.48 -18.15
N THR A 173 -5.31 10.64 -18.30
CA THR A 173 -5.31 11.69 -17.28
C THR A 173 -6.51 11.64 -16.32
N THR A 174 -7.52 10.84 -16.65
CA THR A 174 -8.73 10.64 -15.81
C THR A 174 -8.62 9.41 -14.92
N SER A 175 -7.51 8.66 -14.99
CA SER A 175 -7.17 7.54 -14.11
C SER A 175 -6.25 8.00 -12.99
#